data_AF-A0A8C9XHR2-F1
#
_entry.id   AF-A0A8C9XHR2-F1
#
_cell.length_a   1.000
_cell.length_b   1.000
_cell.length_c   1.000
_cell.angle_alpha   90.00
_cell.angle_beta   90.00
_cell.angle_gamma   90.00
#
_symmetry.space_group_name_H-M   'P 1'
#
loop_
_entity.id
_entity.type
_entity.pdbx_description
1 polymer ?
#
loop_
_entity_poly.entity_id
_entity_poly.type
_entity_poly.pdbx_seq_one_letter_code
_entity_poly.pdbx_strand_id
1 'polypeptide(L)' 'MPTDTERAVGLLRQYQANLTSPEEQALKSSVGKVSSILGSQLFSHLLKLLLTKLILSCYSSKHLKCA' A
#
# COMPACT_ATOMS: atom_id res chain seq x y z
N MET A 1 10.07 -5.24 -1.43
CA MET A 1 9.29 -5.03 -0.19
C MET A 1 7.82 -4.75 -0.52
N PRO A 2 7.01 -5.76 -0.93
CA PRO A 2 5.54 -5.61 -1.09
C PRO A 2 4.77 -5.88 0.21
N THR A 3 5.45 -6.42 1.22
CA THR A 3 4.91 -6.92 2.49
C THR A 3 4.28 -5.84 3.36
N ASP A 4 4.76 -4.61 3.30
CA ASP A 4 4.24 -3.53 4.16
C ASP A 4 2.87 -3.05 3.67
N THR A 5 2.64 -3.00 2.36
CA THR A 5 1.33 -2.66 1.80
C THR A 5 0.29 -3.73 2.12
N GLU A 6 0.64 -5.01 1.95
CA GLU A 6 -0.26 -6.13 2.28
C GLU A 6 -0.58 -6.18 3.78
N ARG A 7 0.43 -5.96 4.63
CA ARG A 7 0.25 -5.85 6.08
C ARG A 7 -0.63 -4.66 6.46
N ALA A 8 -0.43 -3.50 5.85
CA ALA A 8 -1.26 -2.31 6.07
C ALA A 8 -2.72 -2.54 5.66
N VAL A 9 -2.97 -3.21 4.52
CA VAL A 9 -4.33 -3.59 4.10
C VAL A 9 -4.99 -4.50 5.13
N GLY A 10 -4.25 -5.49 5.68
CA GLY A 10 -4.74 -6.37 6.74
C GLY A 10 -5.12 -5.62 8.01
N LEU A 11 -4.29 -4.68 8.47
CA LEU A 11 -4.55 -3.86 9.65
C LEU A 11 -5.77 -2.95 9.45
N LEU A 12 -5.92 -2.34 8.28
CA LEU A 12 -7.09 -1.51 7.96
C LEU A 12 -8.39 -2.33 7.95
N ARG A 13 -8.36 -3.58 7.48
CA ARG A 13 -9.53 -4.48 7.51
C ARG A 13 -9.92 -4.86 8.93
N GLN A 14 -8.92 -5.16 9.78
CA GLN A 14 -9.17 -5.40 11.21
C GLN A 14 -9.75 -4.17 11.89
N TYR A 15 -9.17 -2.99 11.65
CA TYR A 15 -9.69 -1.75 12.19
C TYR A 15 -11.13 -1.48 11.72
N GLN A 16 -11.42 -1.65 10.43
CA GLN A 16 -12.78 -1.52 9.88
C GLN A 16 -13.78 -2.49 10.53
N ALA A 17 -13.37 -3.73 10.82
CA ALA A 17 -14.22 -4.72 11.47
C ALA A 17 -14.58 -4.33 12.92
N ASN A 18 -13.65 -3.66 13.61
CA ASN A 18 -13.82 -3.21 14.99
C ASN A 18 -14.69 -1.93 15.12
N LEU A 19 -14.94 -1.22 14.02
CA LEU A 19 -15.86 -0.07 14.01
C LEU A 19 -17.31 -0.58 13.93
N THR A 20 -17.95 -0.72 15.09
CA THR A 20 -19.31 -1.23 15.22
C THR A 20 -20.34 -0.16 15.57
N SER A 21 -19.90 1.00 16.06
CA SER A 21 -20.80 2.03 16.55
C SER A 21 -21.47 2.80 15.39
N PRO A 22 -22.71 3.28 15.56
CA PRO A 22 -23.42 4.04 14.52
C PRO A 22 -22.68 5.33 14.12
N GLU A 23 -22.10 6.04 15.09
CA GLU A 23 -21.36 7.28 14.87
C GLU A 23 -20.09 7.07 14.02
N GLU A 24 -19.57 5.83 14.03
CA GLU A 24 -18.33 5.46 13.35
C GLU A 24 -18.56 5.01 11.90
N GLN A 25 -19.80 4.96 11.40
CA GLN A 25 -20.06 4.41 10.06
C GLN A 25 -19.45 5.20 8.92
N ALA A 26 -19.38 6.53 9.06
CA ALA A 26 -18.69 7.38 8.09
C ALA A 26 -17.18 7.04 8.03
N LEU A 27 -16.57 6.79 9.20
CA LEU A 27 -15.18 6.37 9.30
C LEU A 27 -15.00 4.94 8.76
N LYS A 28 -15.87 4.00 9.11
CA LYS A 28 -15.87 2.61 8.60
C LYS A 28 -15.93 2.57 7.08
N SER A 29 -16.79 3.38 6.47
CA SER A 29 -16.89 3.51 5.02
C SER A 29 -15.61 4.07 4.40
N SER A 30 -15.02 5.09 5.03
CA SER A 30 -13.76 5.71 4.57
C SER A 30 -12.58 4.74 4.64
N VAL A 31 -12.43 4.01 5.75
CA VAL A 31 -11.40 2.97 5.93
C VAL A 31 -11.58 1.85 4.92
N GLY A 32 -12.83 1.42 4.65
CA GLY A 32 -13.13 0.41 3.64
C GLY A 32 -12.73 0.83 2.22
N LYS A 33 -12.96 2.09 1.85
CA LYS A 33 -12.50 2.63 0.56
C LYS A 33 -10.97 2.61 0.45
N VAL A 34 -10.28 3.08 1.48
CA VAL A 34 -8.80 3.11 1.52
C VAL A 34 -8.22 1.70 1.47
N SER A 35 -8.76 0.76 2.24
CA SER A 35 -8.34 -0.65 2.22
C SER A 35 -8.58 -1.31 0.85
N SER A 36 -9.70 -1.02 0.20
CA SER A 36 -10.02 -1.53 -1.14
C SER A 36 -9.08 -0.97 -2.21
N ILE A 37 -8.77 0.33 -2.18
CA ILE A 37 -7.83 0.97 -3.09
C ILE A 37 -6.43 0.38 -2.92
N LEU A 38 -5.95 0.28 -1.68
CA LEU A 38 -4.63 -0.28 -1.37
C LEU A 38 -4.52 -1.77 -1.70
N GLY A 39 -5.61 -2.52 -1.55
CA GLY A 39 -5.70 -3.94 -1.91
C GLY A 39 -5.97 -4.21 -3.39
N SER A 40 -6.17 -3.18 -4.21
CA SER A 40 -6.44 -3.33 -5.64
C SER A 40 -5.22 -3.87 -6.38
N GLN A 41 -5.46 -4.78 -7.34
CA GLN A 41 -4.42 -5.25 -8.24
C GLN A 41 -3.79 -4.09 -9.02
N LEU A 42 -4.58 -3.12 -9.47
CA LEU A 42 -4.05 -1.97 -10.19
C LEU A 42 -3.07 -1.16 -9.33
N PHE A 43 -3.46 -0.83 -8.10
CA PHE A 43 -2.62 -0.07 -7.19
C PHE A 43 -1.35 -0.84 -6.81
N SER A 44 -1.46 -2.15 -6.56
CA SER A 44 -0.32 -3.04 -6.32
C SER A 44 0.66 -3.09 -7.49
N HIS A 45 0.16 -3.19 -8.72
CA HIS A 45 0.98 -3.16 -9.93
C HIS A 45 1.68 -1.80 -10.11
N LEU A 46 0.97 -0.69 -9.88
CA LEU A 46 1.54 0.65 -9.96
C LEU A 46 2.67 0.84 -8.93
N LEU A 47 2.46 0.42 -7.68
CA LEU A 47 3.50 0.45 -6.64
C LEU A 47 4.70 -0.41 -7.00
N LYS A 48 4.47 -1.64 -7.47
CA LYS A 48 5.54 -2.55 -7.90
C LYS A 48 6.35 -1.94 -9.04
N LEU A 49 5.69 -1.37 -10.05
CA LEU A 49 6.34 -0.75 -11.19
C LEU A 49 7.18 0.48 -10.78
N LEU A 50 6.64 1.34 -9.91
CA LEU A 50 7.35 2.51 -9.38
C LEU A 50 8.56 2.10 -8.53
N LEU A 51 8.41 1.12 -7.64
CA LEU A 51 9.50 0.65 -6.78
C LEU A 51 10.61 -0.01 -7.60
N THR A 52 10.27 -0.85 -8.57
CA THR A 52 11.26 -1.50 -9.45
C THR A 52 12.03 -0.46 -10.25
N LYS A 53 11.37 0.59 -10.78
CA LYS A 53 12.08 1.68 -11.47
C LYS A 53 13.03 2.45 -10.55
N LEU A 54 12.63 2.75 -9.32
CA LEU A 54 13.49 3.41 -8.33
C LEU A 54 14.69 2.54 -7.96
N ILE A 55 14.48 1.25 -7.68
CA ILE A 55 15.57 0.31 -7.36
C ILE A 55 16.55 0.21 -8.53
N LEU A 56 16.06 0.08 -9.77
CA LEU A 56 16.90 0.04 -10.96
C LEU A 56 17.69 1.35 -11.16
N SER A 57 17.05 2.50 -10.95
CA SER A 57 17.73 3.80 -11.00
C SER A 57 18.82 3.90 -9.92
N CYS A 58 18.54 3.48 -8.69
CA CYS A 58 19.53 3.47 -7.61
C CYS A 58 20.66 2.49 -7.88
N TYR A 59 20.38 1.31 -8.44
CA TYR A 59 21.38 0.31 -8.81
C TYR A 59 22.28 0.84 -9.93
N SER A 60 21.70 1.40 -10.99
CA SER A 60 22.45 1.98 -12.11
C SER A 60 23.29 3.18 -11.67
N SER A 61 22.79 4.04 -10.77
CA SER A 61 23.58 5.16 -10.21
C SER A 61 24.70 4.69 -9.28
N LYS A 62 24.54 3.58 -8.53
CA LYS A 62 25.62 3.02 -7.72
C LYS A 62 26.70 2.38 -8.60
N HIS A 63 26.32 1.71 -9.67
CA HIS A 63 27.27 1.09 -10.60
C HIS A 63 28.06 2.10 -11.44
N LEU A 64 27.46 3.26 -11.78
CA LEU A 64 28.16 4.36 -12.46
C LEU A 64 29.10 5.15 -11.54
N LYS A 65 28.89 5.14 -10.22
CA LYS A 65 29.74 5.85 -9.24
C LYS A 65 30.97 5.05 -8.78
N CYS A 66 31.08 3.79 -9.20
CA CYS A 66 32.19 2.89 -8.84
C CYS A 66 33.15 2.58 -10.02
N ALA A 67 33.08 3.34 -11.12
CA ALA A 67 33.96 3.24 -12.28
C ALA A 67 34.82 4.50 -12.44
#